data_AF-A0A821TJY1-F1
#
_entry.id   AF-A0A821TJY1-F1
#
_cell.length_a   1.000
_cell.length_b   1.000
_cell.length_c   1.000
_cell.angle_alpha   90.00
_cell.angle_beta   90.00
_cell.angle_gamma   90.00
#
_symmetry.space_group_name_H-M   'P 1'
#
loop_
_entity.id
_entity.type
_entity.pdbx_description
1 polymer ?
#
loop_
_entity_poly.entity_id
_entity_poly.type
_entity_poly.pdbx_seq_one_letter_code
_entity_poly.pdbx_strand_id
1 'polypeptide(L)' 'NCYYGGTFDVTITRRVMLVDGTSTTPQKVVPITIERGCLPGTKIFLEGEGDQY' A
#
# COMPACT_ATOMS: atom_id res chain seq x y z
N ASN A 1 17.21 7.34 6.97
CA ASN A 1 16.09 8.24 6.66
C ASN A 1 14.87 8.16 7.61
N CYS A 2 14.78 7.25 8.58
CA CYS A 2 13.65 7.21 9.54
C CYS A 2 13.73 8.27 10.68
N TYR A 3 14.85 9.00 10.78
CA TYR A 3 15.15 9.91 11.90
C TYR A 3 14.34 11.22 11.88
N TYR A 4 13.78 11.58 10.71
CA TYR A 4 12.97 12.78 10.51
C TYR A 4 11.49 12.48 10.30
N GLY A 5 11.14 11.21 10.06
CA GLY A 5 9.84 10.85 9.48
C GLY A 5 9.72 11.35 8.03
N GLY A 6 8.63 10.97 7.36
CA GLY A 6 8.36 11.42 5.99
C GLY A 6 7.25 10.65 5.31
N THR A 7 6.72 11.22 4.23
CA THR A 7 5.75 10.56 3.36
C THR A 7 6.48 9.90 2.19
N PHE A 8 6.12 8.65 1.90
CA PHE A 8 6.70 7.85 0.84
C PHE A 8 5.59 7.25 -0.02
N ASP A 9 5.74 7.30 -1.33
CA ASP A 9 4.80 6.69 -2.25
C ASP A 9 5.14 5.22 -2.46
N VAL A 10 4.18 4.34 -2.18
CA VAL A 10 4.27 2.90 -2.42
C VAL A 10 3.37 2.54 -3.58
N THR A 11 3.91 1.89 -4.59
CA THR A 11 3.11 1.35 -5.70
C THR A 11 2.64 -0.06 -5.36
N ILE A 12 1.32 -0.26 -5.31
CA ILE A 12 0.67 -1.54 -5.07
C ILE A 12 0.12 -2.03 -6.39
N THR A 13 0.45 -3.28 -6.74
CA THR A 13 -0.17 -4.01 -7.84
C THR A 13 -1.10 -5.04 -7.23
N ARG A 14 -2.40 -4.96 -7.53
CA ARG A 14 -3.41 -5.83 -6.93
C ARG A 14 -4.32 -6.43 -7.99
N ARG A 15 -4.86 -7.62 -7.75
CA ARG A 15 -5.89 -8.23 -8.59
C ARG A 15 -7.27 -7.70 -8.18
N VAL A 16 -8.09 -7.37 -9.17
CA VAL A 16 -9.49 -6.98 -8.98
C VAL A 16 -10.35 -7.85 -9.88
N MET A 17 -11.29 -8.58 -9.28
CA MET A 17 -12.34 -9.30 -9.99
C MET A 17 -13.47 -8.32 -10.33
N LEU A 18 -13.81 -8.24 -11.60
CA LEU A 18 -14.88 -7.38 -12.11
C LEU A 18 -16.22 -8.08 -12.03
N VAL A 19 -17.30 -7.30 -12.09
CA VAL A 19 -18.69 -7.80 -12.03
C VAL A 19 -19.05 -8.77 -13.15
N ASP A 20 -18.31 -8.75 -14.26
CA ASP A 20 -18.47 -9.66 -15.40
C ASP A 20 -17.69 -10.99 -15.23
N GLY A 21 -17.04 -11.18 -14.07
CA GLY A 21 -16.23 -12.37 -13.76
C GLY A 21 -14.82 -12.34 -14.32
N THR A 22 -14.43 -11.29 -15.04
CA THR A 22 -13.04 -11.11 -15.51
C THR A 22 -12.15 -10.56 -14.40
N SER A 23 -10.83 -10.64 -14.58
CA SER A 23 -9.88 -10.07 -13.63
C SER A 23 -8.93 -9.09 -14.33
N THR A 24 -8.59 -8.02 -13.61
CA THR A 24 -7.62 -7.00 -14.01
C THR A 24 -6.62 -6.80 -12.89
N THR A 25 -5.42 -6.32 -13.24
CA THR A 25 -4.32 -6.12 -12.30
C THR A 25 -3.88 -4.66 -12.29
N PRO A 26 -4.71 -3.73 -11.76
CA PRO A 26 -4.35 -2.31 -11.73
C PRO A 26 -3.19 -2.02 -10.78
N GLN A 27 -2.45 -0.96 -11.11
CA GLN A 27 -1.48 -0.32 -10.22
C GLN A 27 -2.13 0.85 -9.48
N LYS A 28 -1.85 0.98 -8.19
CA LYS A 28 -2.29 2.09 -7.35
C LYS A 28 -1.10 2.63 -6.57
N VAL A 29 -0.94 3.95 -6.53
CA VAL A 29 0.05 4.62 -5.68
C VAL A 29 -0.62 4.98 -4.36
N VAL A 30 -0.04 4.55 -3.25
CA VAL A 30 -0.51 4.81 -1.89
C VAL A 30 0.58 5.55 -1.12
N PRO A 31 0.34 6.80 -0.69
CA PRO A 31 1.27 7.52 0.16
C PRO A 31 1.21 6.96 1.59
N ILE A 32 2.35 6.51 2.11
CA ILE A 32 2.50 6.09 3.51
C ILE A 32 3.28 7.14 4.30
N THR A 33 2.85 7.40 5.53
CA THR A 33 3.60 8.28 6.44
C THR A 33 4.37 7.44 7.42
N ILE A 34 5.70 7.60 7.43
CA ILE A 34 6.58 7.02 8.44
C ILE A 34 6.78 8.08 9.51
N GLU A 35 6.25 7.82 10.70
CA GLU A 35 6.43 8.71 11.85
C GLU A 35 7.90 8.75 12.30
N ARG A 36 8.29 9.91 12.83
CA ARG A 36 9.65 10.11 13.33
C ARG A 36 9.96 9.10 14.43
N GLY A 37 11.09 8.38 14.30
CA GLY A 37 11.51 7.40 15.29
C GLY A 37 10.92 6.00 15.09
N CYS A 38 10.24 5.73 13.97
CA CYS A 38 9.89 4.35 13.60
C CYS A 38 11.15 3.47 13.61
N LEU A 39 11.07 2.36 14.36
CA LEU A 39 12.14 1.40 14.48
C LEU A 39 12.14 0.44 13.28
N PRO A 40 13.29 -0.14 12.93
CA PRO A 40 13.32 -1.23 11.96
C PRO A 40 12.37 -2.35 12.35
N GLY A 41 11.54 -2.80 11.42
CA GLY A 41 10.54 -3.85 11.65
C GLY A 41 9.13 -3.35 12.03
N THR A 42 8.93 -2.04 12.19
CA THR A 42 7.58 -1.46 12.31
C THR A 42 6.72 -1.86 11.11
N LYS A 43 5.50 -2.33 11.37
CA LYS A 43 4.53 -2.73 10.35
C LYS A 43 3.49 -1.64 10.16
N ILE A 44 3.21 -1.31 8.90
CA ILE A 44 2.13 -0.39 8.50
C ILE A 44 1.11 -1.24 7.75
N PHE A 45 -0.13 -1.21 8.20
CA PHE A 45 -1.23 -1.94 7.58
C PHE A 45 -1.99 -1.02 6.64
N LEU A 46 -2.16 -1.45 5.39
CA LEU A 46 -2.92 -0.73 4.37
C LEU A 46 -4.24 -1.46 4.15
N GLU A 47 -5.26 -1.06 4.92
CA GLU A 47 -6.57 -1.70 4.87
C GLU A 47 -7.24 -1.52 3.50
N GLY A 48 -7.81 -2.60 2.96
CA GLY A 48 -8.51 -2.58 1.68
C GLY A 48 -7.62 -2.48 0.43
N GLU A 49 -6.29 -2.52 0.58
CA GLU A 49 -5.35 -2.48 -0.55
C GLU A 49 -4.95 -3.87 -1.08
N GLY A 50 -5.48 -4.95 -0.50
CA GLY A 50 -5.30 -6.32 -1.00
C GLY A 50 -6.07 -6.61 -2.28
N ASP A 51 -5.97 -7.85 -2.75
CA ASP A 51 -6.76 -8.34 -3.88
C ASP A 51 -8.26 -8.26 -3.57
N GLN A 52 -9.04 -7.88 -4.58
CA GLN A 52 -10.50 -7.75 -4.50
C GLN A 52 -11.16 -8.83 -5.35
N TYR A 53 -12.14 -9.50 -4.76
CA TYR A 53 -12.90 -10.62 -5.34
C TYR A 53 -14.39 -10.33 -5.25
#